data_AF-A0ABD5DHW9-F1
#
_entry.id   AF-A0ABD5DHW9-F1
#
_cell.length_a   1.000
_cell.length_b   1.000
_cell.length_c   1.000
_cell.angle_alpha   90.00
_cell.angle_beta   90.00
_cell.angle_gamma   90.00
#
_symmetry.space_group_name_H-M   'P 1'
#
loop_
_entity.id
_entity.type
_entity.pdbx_description
1 polymer ?
#
loop_
_entity_poly.entity_id
_entity_poly.type
_entity_poly.pdbx_seq_one_letter_code
_entity_poly.pdbx_strand_id
1 'polypeptide(L)' 'SEVTIRADLRLLEEKGLLTRFHGGAARAGSDLTDAENQEVVLEDRYQLASDPKKRIAHAAAAMIREGMTVILDSGS' A
#
# COMPACT_ATOMS: atom_id res chain seq x y z
N SER A 1 4.42 16.13 -6.26
CA SER A 1 5.28 15.70 -5.14
C SER A 1 4.47 14.98 -4.10
N GLU A 2 4.80 13.73 -3.82
CA GLU A 2 4.16 12.91 -2.77
C GLU A 2 4.30 13.54 -1.36
N VAL A 3 5.40 14.27 -1.14
CA VAL A 3 5.65 15.05 0.07
C VAL A 3 4.57 16.11 0.31
N THR A 4 4.12 16.79 -0.75
CA THR A 4 3.10 17.84 -0.66
C THR A 4 1.73 17.25 -0.34
N ILE A 5 1.35 16.13 -0.99
CA ILE A 5 0.09 15.44 -0.72
C ILE A 5 0.04 14.95 0.73
N ARG A 6 1.13 14.37 1.24
CA ARG A 6 1.20 13.94 2.65
C ARG A 6 1.11 15.11 3.63
N ALA A 7 1.70 16.26 3.30
CA ALA A 7 1.61 17.47 4.13
C ALA A 7 0.18 18.04 4.13
N ASP A 8 -0.46 18.13 2.97
CA ASP A 8 -1.82 18.65 2.82
C ASP A 8 -2.83 17.77 3.55
N LEU A 9 -2.71 16.44 3.42
CA LEU A 9 -3.59 15.49 4.13
C LEU A 9 -3.41 15.57 5.65
N ARG A 10 -2.19 15.82 6.16
CA ARG A 10 -1.97 16.06 7.59
C ARG A 10 -2.67 17.33 8.06
N LEU A 11 -2.53 18.42 7.31
CA LEU A 11 -3.17 19.69 7.65
C LEU A 11 -4.70 19.57 7.67
N LEU A 12 -5.28 18.80 6.74
CA LEU A 12 -6.73 18.56 6.70
C LEU A 12 -7.21 17.67 7.85
N GLU A 13 -6.40 16.69 8.28
CA GLU A 13 -6.67 15.87 9.47
C GLU A 13 -6.61 16.71 10.75
N GLU A 14 -5.60 17.55 10.91
CA GLU A 14 -5.47 18.48 12.04
C GLU A 14 -6.67 19.44 12.15
N LYS A 15 -7.26 19.80 11.01
CA LYS A 15 -8.49 20.61 10.93
C LYS A 15 -9.78 19.80 11.13
N GLY A 16 -9.70 18.49 11.32
CA GLY A 16 -10.85 17.60 11.48
C GLY A 16 -11.71 17.48 10.22
N LEU A 17 -11.15 17.73 9.04
CA LEU A 17 -11.88 17.66 7.76
C LEU A 17 -11.83 16.27 7.12
N LEU A 18 -10.85 15.47 7.51
CA LEU A 18 -10.68 14.09 7.08
C LEU A 18 -10.07 13.25 8.21
N THR A 19 -10.13 11.93 8.06
CA THR A 19 -9.41 10.96 8.88
C THR A 19 -8.44 10.19 7.98
N ARG A 20 -7.16 10.09 8.35
CA ARG A 20 -6.20 9.29 7.59
C ARG A 20 -6.20 7.84 8.05
N PHE A 21 -5.90 6.93 7.14
CA PHE A 21 -5.68 5.51 7.40
C PHE A 21 -4.50 5.01 6.56
N HIS A 22 -4.09 3.75 6.76
CA HIS A 22 -2.94 3.23 6.02
C HIS A 22 -3.31 3.11 4.54
N GLY A 23 -2.55 3.82 3.69
CA GLY A 23 -2.81 3.89 2.25
C GLY A 23 -3.85 4.91 1.77
N GLY A 24 -4.45 5.74 2.64
CA GLY A 24 -5.47 6.71 2.19
C GLY A 24 -5.98 7.71 3.23
N ALA A 25 -7.08 8.38 2.89
CA ALA A 25 -7.80 9.32 3.74
C ALA A 25 -9.29 9.38 3.36
N ALA A 26 -10.19 9.48 4.35
CA ALA A 26 -11.64 9.57 4.16
C ALA A 26 -12.21 10.82 4.85
N ARG A 27 -13.41 11.27 4.44
CA ARG A 27 -14.06 12.47 5.04
C ARG A 27 -14.31 12.28 6.54
N ALA A 28 -14.19 13.36 7.31
CA ALA A 28 -14.49 13.29 8.73
C ALA A 28 -15.96 12.87 8.96
N GLY A 29 -16.16 11.88 9.84
CA GLY A 29 -17.48 11.31 10.10
C GLY A 29 -17.96 10.26 9.10
N SER A 30 -17.16 9.90 8.08
CA SER A 30 -17.43 8.69 7.30
C SER A 30 -17.25 7.46 8.17
N ASP A 31 -18.12 6.46 8.00
CA ASP A 31 -17.91 5.17 8.61
C ASP A 31 -16.67 4.53 7.97
N LEU A 32 -15.58 4.41 8.73
CA LEU A 32 -14.35 3.78 8.25
C LEU A 32 -14.54 2.27 8.01
N THR A 33 -15.72 1.75 8.33
CA THR A 33 -16.13 0.38 8.04
C THR A 33 -16.84 0.22 6.70
N ASP A 34 -17.17 1.31 5.99
CA ASP A 34 -17.67 1.23 4.62
C ASP A 34 -16.60 0.67 3.69
N ALA A 35 -16.98 -0.29 2.86
CA ALA A 35 -16.08 -1.02 1.94
C ALA A 35 -15.30 -0.12 0.97
N GLU A 36 -15.75 1.13 0.74
CA GLU A 36 -15.05 2.14 -0.08
C GLU A 36 -13.90 2.84 0.67
N ASN A 37 -13.95 2.86 2.01
CA ASN A 37 -12.97 3.52 2.88
C ASN A 37 -12.11 2.52 3.67
N GLN A 38 -12.45 1.23 3.65
CA GLN A 38 -11.59 0.20 4.20
C GLN A 38 -10.38 0.00 3.30
N GLU A 39 -9.20 0.17 3.90
CA GLU A 39 -8.03 -0.53 3.42
C GLU A 39 -8.41 -2.02 3.38
N VAL A 40 -8.41 -2.61 2.17
CA VAL A 40 -8.64 -4.05 1.98
C VAL A 40 -7.81 -4.77 3.04
N VAL A 41 -8.46 -5.61 3.87
CA VAL A 41 -7.81 -6.30 4.98
C VAL A 41 -6.49 -6.88 4.47
N LEU A 42 -5.41 -6.66 5.20
CA LEU A 42 -4.04 -6.95 4.74
C LEU A 42 -3.92 -8.36 4.13
N GLU A 43 -4.61 -9.34 4.70
CA GLU A 43 -4.70 -10.72 4.19
C GLU A 43 -5.35 -10.83 2.80
N ASP A 44 -6.41 -10.07 2.53
CA ASP A 44 -7.05 -10.00 1.22
C ASP A 44 -6.14 -9.34 0.18
N ARG A 45 -5.29 -8.37 0.58
CA ARG A 45 -4.27 -7.78 -0.31
C ARG A 45 -3.18 -8.76 -0.69
N TYR A 46 -2.80 -9.66 0.22
CA TYR A 46 -1.82 -10.71 -0.07
C TYR A 46 -2.37 -11.77 -1.04
N GLN A 47 -3.68 -12.02 -1.00
CA GLN A 47 -4.34 -12.91 -1.96
C GLN A 47 -4.56 -12.21 -3.32
N LEU A 48 -4.71 -10.90 -3.32
CA LEU A 48 -4.89 -10.10 -4.53
C LEU A 48 -3.67 -10.26 -5.46
N ALA A 49 -3.93 -10.77 -6.67
CA ALA A 49 -2.93 -11.00 -7.70
C ALA A 49 -1.76 -11.93 -7.33
N SER A 50 -2.02 -12.96 -6.50
CA SER A 50 -1.02 -13.98 -6.13
C SER A 50 -0.35 -14.64 -7.36
N ASP A 51 -1.13 -14.98 -8.39
CA ASP A 51 -0.60 -15.68 -9.57
C ASP A 51 0.34 -14.80 -10.44
N PRO A 52 -0.02 -13.54 -10.77
CA PRO A 52 0.93 -12.60 -11.36
C PRO A 52 2.19 -12.40 -10.53
N LYS A 53 2.08 -12.23 -9.20
CA LYS A 53 3.24 -12.07 -8.30
C LYS A 53 4.17 -13.28 -8.38
N LYS A 54 3.63 -14.52 -8.39
CA LYS A 54 4.41 -15.75 -8.57
C LYS A 54 5.14 -15.79 -9.91
N ARG A 55 4.47 -15.45 -11.03
CA ARG A 55 5.12 -15.44 -12.36
C ARG A 55 6.30 -14.48 -12.41
N ILE A 56 6.14 -13.28 -11.85
CA ILE A 56 7.22 -12.28 -11.78
C ILE A 56 8.37 -12.79 -10.92
N ALA A 57 8.06 -13.39 -9.76
CA ALA A 57 9.07 -13.95 -8.86
C ALA A 57 9.90 -15.05 -9.54
N HIS A 58 9.26 -15.96 -10.28
CA HIS A 58 9.97 -17.01 -11.04
C HIS A 58 10.89 -16.43 -12.11
N ALA A 59 10.42 -15.44 -12.87
CA ALA A 59 11.25 -14.78 -13.88
C ALA A 59 12.45 -14.06 -13.25
N ALA A 60 12.25 -13.32 -12.15
CA ALA A 60 13.31 -12.64 -11.43
C ALA A 60 14.33 -13.62 -10.84
N ALA A 61 13.88 -14.72 -10.23
CA ALA A 61 14.74 -15.75 -9.68
C ALA A 61 15.64 -16.39 -10.76
N ALA A 62 15.11 -16.61 -11.96
CA ALA A 62 15.88 -17.14 -13.09
C ALA A 62 17.00 -16.21 -13.59
N MET A 63 16.98 -14.92 -13.20
CA MET A 63 18.01 -13.95 -13.56
C MET A 63 19.19 -13.94 -12.57
N ILE A 64 19.05 -14.54 -11.39
CA ILE A 64 20.08 -14.58 -10.35
C ILE A 64 21.15 -15.61 -10.70
N ARG A 65 22.42 -15.24 -10.48
CA ARG A 65 23.58 -16.12 -10.67
C ARG A 65 24.45 -16.15 -9.42
N GLU A 66 25.26 -17.20 -9.30
CA GLU A 66 26.22 -17.35 -8.21
C GLU A 66 27.13 -16.11 -8.10
N GLY A 67 27.37 -15.66 -6.88
CA GLY A 67 28.20 -14.49 -6.58
C GLY A 67 27.51 -13.13 -6.73
N MET A 68 26.22 -13.08 -7.08
CA MET A 68 25.45 -11.83 -7.07
C MET A 68 24.98 -11.46 -5.66
N THR A 69 25.05 -10.18 -5.32
CA THR A 69 24.42 -9.63 -4.12
C THR A 69 23.02 -9.13 -4.46
N VAL A 70 22.01 -9.59 -3.74
CA VAL A 70 20.60 -9.22 -3.94
C VAL A 70 20.13 -8.39 -2.74
N ILE A 71 19.40 -7.31 -3.02
CA ILE A 71 18.70 -6.52 -2.00
C ILE A 71 17.22 -6.92 -2.05
N LEU A 72 16.67 -7.24 -0.88
CA LEU A 72 15.26 -7.55 -0.71
C LEU A 72 14.57 -6.37 -0.02
N ASP A 73 13.44 -5.96 -0.57
CA ASP A 73 12.57 -4.92 -0.01
C ASP A 73 11.20 -5.51 0.31
N SER A 74 10.55 -4.99 1.35
CA SER A 74 9.20 -5.40 1.74
C SER A 74 8.17 -4.69 0.88
N GLY A 75 8.04 -5.13 -0.37
CA GLY A 75 6.92 -4.70 -1.23
C GLY A 75 5.57 -5.06 -0.59
N SER A 76 4.56 -4.20 -0.78
CA SER A 76 3.17 -4.41 -0.31
C SER A 76 2.29 -5.16 -1.31
#